data_AF-A0A8C5RR21-F1
#
_entry.id   AF-A0A8C5RR21-F1
#
_cell.length_a   1.000
_cell.length_b   1.000
_cell.length_c   1.000
_cell.angle_alpha   90.00
_cell.angle_beta   90.00
_cell.angle_gamma   90.00
#
_symmetry.space_group_name_H-M   'P 1'
#
loop_
_entity.id
_entity.type
_entity.pdbx_description
1 polymer ?
#
loop_
_entity_poly.entity_id
_entity_poly.type
_entity_poly.pdbx_seq_one_letter_code
_entity_poly.pdbx_strand_id
1 'polypeptide(L)'
;MILSNIPLFYSLTVGLGLALNLQPSVIIIGKYFLKRRPIANGLAMAGSPVMLCTLAPLNQFLFDTFGWRGSFFILGALLLNCCVAGALFRPIGPISERQKNKEKNIETKEDRDCCENFNKFLDLSLFKHRGFLIYLIGNVLMFLGFFAPIVFLAPYAKHRGIDEYSAAFLLSILAIVDMIARPATGLLANSKWVRPRIQYFFSFSIAFNGVCHLLCPLATSYMGLVIYSIFFGLAFGMVCAMLFETLMDLVGASRFTSAVGLVTIVECCTILLGPPIGGTLIDTFGDYKYMFIKCGAVMVLAGTFLFIMNYYNYRMLAKEEKKRMKEDGEKKDNEDARTKKGEENVKAVEKIQDVNETAPLKNDENGLKNGANLPTEP
;
A
#
# COMPACT_ATOMS: atom_id res chain seq x y z
N MET A 1 17.27 23.00 -29.76
CA MET A 1 17.86 22.08 -28.76
C MET A 1 17.72 22.62 -27.32
N ILE A 2 18.12 23.86 -27.02
CA ILE A 2 18.01 24.43 -25.65
C ILE A 2 16.56 24.59 -25.17
N LEU A 3 15.64 25.01 -26.06
CA LEU A 3 14.20 25.16 -25.72
C LEU A 3 13.48 23.84 -25.41
N SER A 4 13.94 22.69 -25.93
CA SER A 4 13.33 21.38 -25.65
C SER A 4 13.64 20.85 -24.24
N ASN A 5 14.70 21.33 -23.59
CA ASN A 5 15.10 20.87 -22.26
C ASN A 5 14.45 21.66 -21.11
N ILE A 6 13.88 22.83 -21.40
CA ILE A 6 13.26 23.71 -20.40
C ILE A 6 12.10 23.01 -19.65
N PRO A 7 11.16 22.30 -20.33
CA PRO A 7 10.06 21.61 -19.64
C PRO A 7 10.56 20.47 -18.76
N LEU A 8 11.62 19.77 -19.18
CA LEU A 8 12.23 18.69 -18.39
C LEU A 8 12.86 19.22 -17.12
N PHE A 9 13.67 20.28 -17.21
CA PHE A 9 14.30 20.88 -16.04
C PHE A 9 13.24 21.46 -15.08
N TYR A 10 12.24 22.18 -15.62
CA TYR A 10 11.12 22.69 -14.84
C TYR A 10 10.39 21.58 -14.09
N SER A 11 10.03 20.50 -14.79
CA SER A 11 9.32 19.35 -14.19
C SER A 11 10.16 18.66 -13.12
N LEU A 12 11.48 18.56 -13.33
CA LEU A 12 12.40 17.97 -12.35
C LEU A 12 12.49 18.83 -11.08
N THR A 13 12.65 20.15 -11.22
CA THR A 13 12.73 21.06 -10.07
C THR A 13 11.42 21.09 -9.29
N VAL A 14 10.28 21.20 -9.98
CA VAL A 14 8.95 21.19 -9.35
C VAL A 14 8.67 19.85 -8.69
N GLY A 15 8.98 18.74 -9.36
CA GLY A 15 8.80 17.39 -8.83
C GLY A 15 9.63 17.14 -7.57
N LEU A 16 10.90 17.53 -7.57
CA LEU A 16 11.77 17.42 -6.40
C LEU A 16 11.26 18.27 -5.23
N GLY A 17 10.86 19.52 -5.50
CA GLY A 17 10.29 20.40 -4.48
C GLY A 17 9.01 19.85 -3.84
N LEU A 18 8.10 19.32 -4.66
CA LEU A 18 6.87 18.68 -4.19
C LEU A 18 7.15 17.38 -3.40
N ALA A 19 8.14 16.58 -3.81
CA ALA A 19 8.54 15.38 -3.08
C ALA A 19 9.10 15.73 -1.68
N LEU A 20 9.96 16.75 -1.60
CA LEU A 20 10.49 17.27 -0.34
C LEU A 20 9.41 17.90 0.56
N ASN A 21 8.29 18.33 0.00
CA ASN A 21 7.14 18.82 0.78
C ASN A 21 6.22 17.68 1.26
N LEU A 22 5.90 16.74 0.38
CA LEU A 22 4.93 15.68 0.66
C LEU A 22 5.46 14.68 1.69
N GLN A 23 6.71 14.22 1.55
CA GLN A 23 7.24 13.13 2.37
C GLN A 23 7.33 13.49 3.87
N PRO A 24 7.89 14.65 4.28
CA PRO A 24 7.93 15.05 5.69
C PRO A 24 6.52 15.25 6.27
N SER A 25 5.59 15.77 5.47
CA SER A 25 4.20 15.99 5.88
C SER A 25 3.52 14.70 6.34
N VAL A 26 3.64 13.62 5.54
CA VAL A 26 3.08 12.30 5.89
C VAL A 26 3.74 11.72 7.14
N ILE A 27 5.06 11.85 7.28
CA ILE A 27 5.81 11.31 8.43
C ILE A 27 5.41 12.02 9.72
N ILE A 28 5.28 13.34 9.71
CA ILE A 28 4.94 14.15 10.89
C ILE A 28 3.53 13.83 11.38
N ILE A 29 2.56 13.68 10.47
CA ILE A 29 1.20 13.27 10.83
C ILE A 29 1.22 11.92 11.58
N GLY A 30 2.02 10.95 11.10
CA GLY A 30 2.17 9.64 11.73
C GLY A 30 2.85 9.68 13.11
N LYS A 31 3.68 10.70 13.38
CA LYS A 31 4.31 10.94 14.70
C LYS A 31 3.37 11.66 15.67
N TYR A 32 2.63 12.67 15.20
CA TYR A 32 1.72 13.48 16.02
C TYR A 32 0.50 12.70 16.47
N PHE A 33 -0.14 11.99 15.53
CA PHE A 33 -1.36 11.26 15.79
C PHE A 33 -1.02 9.78 15.84
N LEU A 34 -1.06 9.16 17.01
CA LEU A 34 -0.87 7.70 17.16
C LEU A 34 -2.21 6.96 17.15
N LYS A 35 -3.20 7.49 17.88
CA LYS A 35 -4.51 6.87 18.08
C LYS A 35 -5.50 7.11 16.93
N ARG A 36 -5.39 8.24 16.22
CA ARG A 36 -6.28 8.64 15.11
C ARG A 36 -5.54 8.80 13.78
N ARG A 37 -4.51 7.98 13.54
CA ARG A 37 -3.70 7.99 12.29
C ARG A 37 -4.54 7.98 11.00
N PRO A 38 -5.54 7.09 10.84
CA PRO A 38 -6.29 7.00 9.59
C PRO A 38 -7.10 8.28 9.30
N ILE A 39 -7.66 8.91 10.34
CA ILE A 39 -8.45 10.15 10.20
C ILE A 39 -7.54 11.31 9.80
N ALA A 40 -6.37 11.43 10.42
CA ALA A 40 -5.42 12.51 10.11
C ALA A 40 -4.85 12.38 8.70
N ASN A 41 -4.45 11.16 8.29
CA ASN A 41 -4.03 10.90 6.91
C ASN A 41 -5.17 11.14 5.91
N GLY A 42 -6.40 10.72 6.24
CA GLY A 42 -7.58 10.97 5.41
C GLY A 42 -7.82 12.46 5.17
N LEU A 43 -7.74 13.29 6.21
CA LEU A 43 -7.90 14.74 6.09
C LEU A 43 -6.78 15.39 5.26
N ALA A 44 -5.52 14.97 5.48
CA ALA A 44 -4.39 15.48 4.71
C ALA A 44 -4.51 15.12 3.22
N MET A 45 -4.94 13.89 2.89
CA MET A 45 -5.13 13.47 1.51
C MET A 45 -6.37 14.09 0.85
N ALA A 46 -7.42 14.42 1.61
CA ALA A 46 -8.60 15.11 1.11
C ALA A 46 -8.30 16.54 0.61
N GLY A 47 -7.18 17.15 1.02
CA GLY A 47 -6.74 18.46 0.52
C GLY A 47 -6.38 18.46 -0.97
N SER A 48 -5.97 17.32 -1.54
CA SER A 48 -5.59 17.21 -2.95
C SER A 48 -6.75 17.53 -3.91
N PRO A 49 -7.95 16.91 -3.80
CA PRO A 49 -9.08 17.27 -4.66
C PRO A 49 -9.60 18.69 -4.42
N VAL A 50 -9.54 19.22 -3.19
CA VAL A 50 -9.89 20.63 -2.93
C VAL A 50 -9.00 21.58 -3.73
N MET A 51 -7.68 21.33 -3.71
CA MET A 51 -6.73 22.11 -4.49
C MET A 51 -6.97 21.97 -5.99
N LEU A 52 -7.22 20.74 -6.50
CA LEU A 52 -7.51 20.54 -7.92
C LEU A 52 -8.78 21.28 -8.37
N CYS A 53 -9.84 21.24 -7.54
CA CYS A 53 -11.11 21.88 -7.84
C CYS A 53 -11.00 23.40 -7.98
N THR A 54 -10.23 24.04 -7.10
CA THR A 54 -10.04 25.50 -7.12
C THR A 54 -8.98 25.91 -8.13
N LEU A 55 -7.90 25.15 -8.25
CA LEU A 55 -6.76 25.50 -9.11
C LEU A 55 -7.09 25.34 -10.59
N ALA A 56 -7.91 24.37 -11.00
CA ALA A 56 -8.26 24.17 -12.42
C ALA A 56 -8.89 25.43 -13.09
N PRO A 57 -9.99 26.02 -12.59
CA PRO A 57 -10.57 27.22 -13.16
C PRO A 57 -9.73 28.47 -12.88
N LEU A 58 -9.07 28.53 -11.72
CA LEU A 58 -8.17 29.64 -11.40
C LEU A 58 -7.00 29.71 -12.39
N ASN A 59 -6.45 28.56 -12.78
CA ASN A 59 -5.36 28.49 -13.75
C ASN A 59 -5.80 28.97 -15.13
N GLN A 60 -7.00 28.59 -15.57
CA GLN A 60 -7.57 29.11 -16.83
C GLN A 60 -7.75 30.64 -16.77
N PHE A 61 -8.30 31.18 -15.67
CA PHE A 61 -8.44 32.62 -15.47
C PHE A 61 -7.10 33.38 -15.44
N LEU A 62 -6.09 32.80 -14.79
CA LEU A 62 -4.73 33.34 -14.75
C LEU A 62 -4.13 33.39 -16.16
N PHE A 63 -4.32 32.34 -16.96
CA PHE A 63 -3.83 32.28 -18.33
C PHE A 63 -4.47 33.35 -19.21
N ASP A 64 -5.79 33.54 -19.09
CA ASP A 64 -6.52 34.50 -19.92
C ASP A 64 -6.19 35.96 -19.55
N THR A 65 -5.94 36.25 -18.26
CA THR A 65 -5.69 37.63 -17.78
C THR A 65 -4.22 38.04 -17.86
N PHE A 66 -3.30 37.16 -17.44
CA PHE A 66 -1.88 37.49 -17.27
C PHE A 66 -0.96 36.76 -18.26
N GLY A 67 -1.53 35.94 -19.15
CA GLY A 67 -0.78 35.06 -20.02
C GLY A 67 -0.05 33.95 -19.26
N TRP A 68 0.63 33.09 -20.01
CA TRP A 68 1.33 31.93 -19.42
C TRP A 68 2.48 32.31 -18.49
N ARG A 69 3.23 33.38 -18.79
CA ARG A 69 4.35 33.83 -17.95
C ARG A 69 3.90 34.35 -16.59
N GLY A 70 2.87 35.20 -16.56
CA GLY A 70 2.32 35.74 -15.32
C GLY A 70 1.67 34.65 -14.47
N SER A 71 0.97 33.71 -15.11
CA SER A 71 0.36 32.55 -14.44
C SER A 71 1.39 31.72 -13.67
N PHE A 72 2.51 31.36 -14.29
CA PHE A 72 3.57 30.60 -13.62
C PHE A 72 4.21 31.36 -12.45
N PHE A 73 4.32 32.68 -12.54
CA PHE A 73 4.86 33.50 -11.44
C PHE A 73 3.94 33.47 -10.21
N ILE A 74 2.62 33.60 -10.43
CA ILE A 74 1.61 33.54 -9.38
C ILE A 74 1.52 32.13 -8.77
N LEU A 75 1.56 31.08 -9.60
CA LEU A 75 1.62 29.69 -9.14
C LEU A 75 2.88 29.41 -8.32
N GLY A 76 4.02 29.99 -8.71
CA GLY A 76 5.26 29.94 -7.93
C GLY A 76 5.14 30.58 -6.56
N ALA A 77 4.46 31.73 -6.46
CA ALA A 77 4.17 32.37 -5.18
C ALA A 77 3.25 31.53 -4.28
N LEU A 78 2.24 30.88 -4.87
CA LEU A 78 1.37 29.93 -4.15
C LEU A 78 2.17 28.72 -3.64
N LEU A 79 3.09 28.18 -4.44
CA LEU A 79 3.99 27.10 -4.02
C LEU A 79 4.94 27.54 -2.90
N LEU A 80 5.39 28.80 -2.89
CA LEU A 80 6.24 29.33 -1.81
C LEU A 80 5.50 29.39 -0.47
N ASN A 81 4.18 29.56 -0.46
CA ASN A 81 3.37 29.45 0.77
C ASN A 81 3.45 28.05 1.40
N CYS A 82 3.80 27.00 0.65
CA CYS A 82 4.05 25.68 1.23
C CYS A 82 5.24 25.70 2.22
N CYS A 83 6.21 26.61 2.05
CA CYS A 83 7.31 26.79 3.01
C CYS A 83 6.79 27.32 4.36
N VAL A 84 5.81 28.23 4.33
CA VAL A 84 5.17 28.76 5.55
C VAL A 84 4.38 27.66 6.25
N ALA A 85 3.64 26.83 5.49
CA ALA A 85 2.96 25.66 6.04
C ALA A 85 3.95 24.65 6.66
N GLY A 86 5.10 24.44 6.01
CA GLY A 86 6.18 23.58 6.52
C GLY A 86 6.83 24.11 7.81
N ALA A 87 6.89 25.43 8.00
CA ALA A 87 7.41 26.03 9.23
C ALA A 87 6.54 25.72 10.47
N LEU A 88 5.29 25.28 10.28
CA LEU A 88 4.40 24.85 11.34
C LEU A 88 4.76 23.46 11.91
N PHE A 89 5.63 22.72 11.23
CA PHE A 89 6.10 21.41 11.65
C PHE A 89 7.06 21.50 12.84
N ARG A 90 6.52 21.31 14.05
CA ARG A 90 7.32 21.26 15.27
C ARG A 90 7.75 19.83 15.59
N PRO A 91 9.02 19.55 15.88
CA PRO A 91 9.42 18.23 16.34
C PRO A 91 8.84 17.97 17.75
N ILE A 92 8.08 16.89 17.91
CA ILE A 92 7.61 16.43 19.23
C ILE A 92 8.61 15.41 19.78
N GLY A 93 9.14 15.71 20.96
CA GLY A 93 10.02 14.85 21.75
C GLY A 93 11.36 15.52 22.06
N PRO A 94 12.00 15.20 23.20
CA PRO A 94 13.39 15.60 23.42
C PRO A 94 14.24 14.95 22.32
N ILE A 95 15.15 15.72 21.73
CA ILE A 95 16.20 15.19 20.86
C ILE A 95 16.99 14.21 21.73
N SER A 96 16.69 12.92 21.64
CA SER A 96 17.46 11.90 22.34
C SER A 96 18.92 12.04 21.90
N GLU A 97 19.89 11.95 22.81
CA GLU A 97 21.32 11.92 22.45
C GLU A 97 21.63 10.87 21.38
N ARG A 98 20.77 9.86 21.23
CA ARG A 98 20.80 8.85 20.17
C ARG A 98 20.56 9.40 18.75
N GLN A 99 19.86 10.53 18.60
CA GLN A 99 19.72 11.26 17.33
C GLN A 99 20.92 12.15 17.04
N LYS A 100 21.44 12.89 18.04
CA LYS A 100 22.70 13.66 17.90
C LYS A 100 23.88 12.76 17.54
N ASN A 101 23.96 11.56 18.15
CA ASN A 101 24.98 10.57 17.80
C ASN A 101 24.71 9.87 16.46
N LYS A 102 23.46 9.84 15.96
CA LYS A 102 23.17 9.35 14.61
C LYS A 102 23.57 10.38 13.56
N GLU A 103 23.24 11.66 13.75
CA GLU A 103 23.63 12.75 12.84
C GLU A 103 25.16 12.89 12.76
N LYS A 104 25.86 12.86 13.91
CA LYS A 104 27.34 12.86 13.91
C LYS A 104 27.98 11.61 13.27
N ASN A 105 27.33 10.44 13.35
CA ASN A 105 27.81 9.21 12.71
C ASN A 105 27.44 9.13 11.21
N ILE A 106 26.46 9.91 10.75
CA ILE A 106 26.07 9.99 9.34
C ILE A 106 27.10 10.83 8.58
N GLU A 107 27.47 12.01 9.10
CA GLU A 107 28.49 12.89 8.47
C GLU A 107 29.89 12.24 8.35
N THR A 108 30.19 11.20 9.13
CA THR A 108 31.50 10.50 9.08
C THR A 108 31.50 9.21 8.26
N LYS A 109 30.35 8.76 7.73
CA LYS A 109 30.22 7.47 7.01
C LYS A 109 29.75 7.56 5.55
N GLU A 110 29.51 8.77 5.04
CA GLU A 110 28.88 8.97 3.72
C GLU A 110 29.64 8.36 2.53
N ASP A 111 30.95 8.11 2.62
CA ASP A 111 31.74 7.63 1.47
C ASP A 111 31.82 6.11 1.28
N ARG A 112 31.28 5.26 2.18
CA ARG A 112 31.33 3.78 2.00
C ARG A 112 30.03 3.01 2.21
N ASP A 113 28.96 3.63 2.69
CA ASP A 113 27.79 2.92 3.26
C ASP A 113 26.45 3.21 2.56
N CYS A 114 26.47 3.72 1.33
CA CYS A 114 25.24 4.04 0.60
C CYS A 114 24.48 2.76 0.19
N CYS A 115 25.20 1.74 -0.28
CA CYS A 115 24.61 0.49 -0.78
C CYS A 115 24.10 -0.43 0.36
N GLU A 116 24.79 -0.48 1.50
CA GLU A 116 24.40 -1.30 2.65
C GLU A 116 23.20 -0.70 3.41
N ASN A 117 23.13 0.64 3.52
CA ASN A 117 21.94 1.30 4.07
C ASN A 117 20.74 1.26 3.10
N PHE A 118 20.95 1.26 1.79
CA PHE A 118 19.87 1.07 0.81
C PHE A 118 19.13 -0.26 1.03
N ASN A 119 19.86 -1.34 1.32
CA ASN A 119 19.29 -2.65 1.65
C ASN A 119 18.56 -2.70 3.00
N LYS A 120 18.87 -1.80 3.94
CA LYS A 120 18.13 -1.68 5.22
C LYS A 120 16.80 -0.93 5.07
N PHE A 121 16.72 0.03 4.15
CA PHE A 121 15.50 0.81 3.91
C PHE A 121 14.58 0.14 2.88
N LEU A 122 15.15 -0.49 1.86
CA LEU A 122 14.45 -1.35 0.92
C LEU A 122 14.51 -2.79 1.41
N ASP A 123 13.53 -3.18 2.23
CA ASP A 123 13.38 -4.58 2.64
C ASP A 123 12.99 -5.44 1.43
N LEU A 124 13.99 -5.83 0.62
CA LEU A 124 13.80 -6.66 -0.58
C LEU A 124 13.21 -8.04 -0.25
N SER A 125 13.15 -8.43 1.03
CA SER A 125 12.39 -9.61 1.44
C SER A 125 10.89 -9.50 1.12
N LEU A 126 10.37 -8.27 0.94
CA LEU A 126 9.00 -8.02 0.48
C LEU A 126 8.72 -8.63 -0.90
N PHE A 127 9.70 -8.68 -1.80
CA PHE A 127 9.53 -9.33 -3.11
C PHE A 127 9.32 -10.85 -3.03
N LYS A 128 9.68 -11.48 -1.89
CA LYS A 128 9.38 -12.90 -1.65
C LYS A 128 7.94 -13.11 -1.17
N HIS A 129 7.25 -12.06 -0.73
CA HIS A 129 5.86 -12.14 -0.29
C HIS A 129 4.91 -12.19 -1.50
N ARG A 130 4.27 -13.35 -1.71
CA ARG A 130 3.42 -13.63 -2.88
C ARG A 130 2.34 -12.57 -3.08
N GLY A 131 1.66 -12.22 -1.99
CA GLY A 131 0.61 -11.21 -2.03
C GLY A 131 1.13 -9.85 -2.49
N PHE A 132 2.28 -9.42 -1.96
CA PHE A 132 2.90 -8.14 -2.31
C PHE A 132 3.31 -8.09 -3.79
N LEU A 133 3.83 -9.21 -4.33
CA LEU A 133 4.20 -9.29 -5.74
C LEU A 133 2.98 -9.19 -6.66
N ILE A 134 1.88 -9.87 -6.33
CA ILE A 134 0.61 -9.77 -7.07
C ILE A 134 0.11 -8.32 -7.09
N TYR A 135 0.10 -7.67 -5.91
CA TYR A 135 -0.29 -6.28 -5.76
C TYR A 135 0.59 -5.35 -6.60
N LEU A 136 1.92 -5.53 -6.54
CA LEU A 136 2.87 -4.71 -7.29
C LEU A 136 2.68 -4.82 -8.80
N ILE A 137 2.54 -6.03 -9.33
CA ILE A 137 2.30 -6.25 -10.78
C ILE A 137 0.97 -5.62 -11.21
N GLY A 138 -0.07 -5.77 -10.39
CA GLY A 138 -1.37 -5.14 -10.66
C GLY A 138 -1.30 -3.62 -10.68
N ASN A 139 -0.58 -3.01 -9.73
CA ASN A 139 -0.37 -1.57 -9.70
C ASN A 139 0.42 -1.08 -10.91
N VAL A 140 1.46 -1.79 -11.32
CA VAL A 140 2.23 -1.47 -12.54
C VAL A 140 1.33 -1.41 -13.78
N LEU A 141 0.48 -2.42 -13.96
CA LEU A 141 -0.47 -2.47 -15.07
C LEU A 141 -1.52 -1.35 -14.97
N MET A 142 -2.04 -1.10 -13.76
CA MET A 142 -3.03 -0.05 -13.51
C MET A 142 -2.47 1.35 -13.82
N PHE A 143 -1.32 1.72 -13.25
CA PHE A 143 -0.78 3.07 -13.35
C PHE A 143 -0.38 3.49 -14.77
N LEU A 144 -0.13 2.53 -15.67
CA LEU A 144 0.07 2.80 -17.09
C LEU A 144 -1.15 3.48 -17.74
N GLY A 145 -2.37 3.14 -17.30
CA GLY A 145 -3.64 3.66 -17.82
C GLY A 145 -4.35 4.68 -16.92
N PHE A 146 -3.86 4.91 -15.69
CA PHE A 146 -4.59 5.63 -14.66
C PHE A 146 -4.56 7.16 -14.81
N PHE A 147 -3.38 7.75 -15.09
CA PHE A 147 -3.21 9.21 -15.09
C PHE A 147 -3.44 9.87 -16.46
N ALA A 148 -3.30 9.14 -17.57
CA ALA A 148 -3.51 9.74 -18.89
C ALA A 148 -4.92 10.32 -19.08
N PRO A 149 -6.02 9.62 -18.69
CA PRO A 149 -7.38 10.15 -18.84
C PRO A 149 -7.64 11.46 -18.09
N ILE A 150 -7.07 11.66 -16.89
CA ILE A 150 -7.25 12.92 -16.14
C ILE A 150 -6.47 14.07 -16.78
N VAL A 151 -5.26 13.81 -17.29
CA VAL A 151 -4.43 14.83 -17.97
C VAL A 151 -5.05 15.28 -19.28
N PHE A 152 -5.56 14.34 -20.08
CA PHE A 152 -6.08 14.61 -21.42
C PHE A 152 -7.58 14.94 -21.44
N LEU A 153 -8.28 14.97 -20.31
CA LEU A 153 -9.71 15.28 -20.25
C LEU A 153 -10.04 16.69 -20.77
N ALA A 154 -9.35 17.71 -20.25
CA ALA A 154 -9.59 19.09 -20.69
C ALA A 154 -9.20 19.31 -22.17
N PRO A 155 -8.02 18.84 -22.66
CA PRO A 155 -7.71 18.86 -24.09
C PRO A 155 -8.74 18.13 -24.96
N TYR A 156 -9.25 16.99 -24.52
CA TYR A 156 -10.29 16.25 -25.24
C TYR A 156 -11.60 17.04 -25.35
N ALA A 157 -12.03 17.70 -24.28
CA ALA A 157 -13.20 18.58 -24.30
C ALA A 157 -13.00 19.74 -25.28
N LYS A 158 -11.82 20.40 -25.25
CA LYS A 158 -11.48 21.47 -26.22
C LYS A 158 -11.47 20.96 -27.66
N HIS A 159 -10.93 19.77 -27.92
CA HIS A 159 -10.94 19.14 -29.25
C HIS A 159 -12.36 18.85 -29.78
N ARG A 160 -13.35 18.69 -28.88
CA ARG A 160 -14.77 18.56 -29.24
C ARG A 160 -15.49 19.90 -29.43
N GLY A 161 -14.78 21.03 -29.34
CA GLY A 161 -15.33 22.37 -29.51
C GLY A 161 -15.98 22.94 -28.25
N ILE A 162 -15.73 22.37 -27.07
CA ILE A 162 -16.18 22.94 -25.80
C ILE A 162 -15.23 24.08 -25.40
N ASP A 163 -15.79 25.14 -24.83
CA ASP A 163 -15.03 26.29 -24.38
C ASP A 163 -14.03 25.94 -23.26
N GLU A 164 -13.00 26.76 -23.13
CA GLU A 164 -11.88 26.45 -22.26
C GLU A 164 -12.25 26.44 -20.77
N TYR A 165 -13.17 27.31 -20.36
CA TYR A 165 -13.66 27.40 -18.99
C TYR A 165 -14.51 26.18 -18.63
N SER A 166 -15.44 25.77 -19.49
CA SER A 166 -16.25 24.58 -19.31
C SER A 166 -15.41 23.31 -19.29
N ALA A 167 -14.36 23.24 -20.12
CA ALA A 167 -13.40 22.14 -20.10
C ALA A 167 -12.62 22.07 -18.77
N ALA A 168 -12.19 23.20 -18.21
CA ALA A 168 -11.56 23.25 -16.90
C ALA A 168 -12.55 22.85 -15.78
N PHE A 169 -13.81 23.25 -15.91
CA PHE A 169 -14.85 22.92 -14.93
C PHE A 169 -15.13 21.41 -14.83
N LEU A 170 -14.91 20.64 -15.91
CA LEU A 170 -14.99 19.17 -15.86
C LEU A 170 -14.01 18.54 -14.86
N LEU A 171 -12.81 19.12 -14.72
CA LEU A 171 -11.81 18.69 -13.73
C LEU A 171 -12.24 19.08 -12.31
N SER A 172 -12.89 20.24 -12.15
CA SER A 172 -13.47 20.65 -10.86
C SER A 172 -14.59 19.72 -10.42
N ILE A 173 -15.50 19.35 -11.32
CA ILE A 173 -16.58 18.38 -11.03
C ILE A 173 -15.99 17.04 -10.59
N LEU A 174 -15.00 16.53 -11.33
CA LEU A 174 -14.29 15.30 -10.97
C LEU A 174 -13.71 15.39 -9.56
N ALA A 175 -13.04 16.49 -9.23
CA ALA A 175 -12.40 16.70 -7.94
C ALA A 175 -13.40 16.80 -6.78
N ILE A 176 -14.53 17.48 -6.97
CA ILE A 176 -15.62 17.55 -5.97
C ILE A 176 -16.17 16.15 -5.69
N VAL A 177 -16.38 15.34 -6.73
CA VAL A 177 -16.89 13.98 -6.55
C VAL A 177 -15.86 13.09 -5.87
N ASP A 178 -14.57 13.16 -6.24
CA ASP A 178 -13.48 12.45 -5.55
C ASP A 178 -13.42 12.82 -4.06
N MET A 179 -13.54 14.11 -3.73
CA MET A 179 -13.54 14.60 -2.35
C MET A 179 -14.60 13.91 -1.47
N ILE A 180 -15.78 13.61 -2.03
CA ILE A 180 -16.87 12.92 -1.33
C ILE A 180 -16.68 11.40 -1.39
N ALA A 181 -16.28 10.88 -2.55
CA ALA A 181 -16.13 9.45 -2.80
C ALA A 181 -15.09 8.83 -1.88
N ARG A 182 -13.92 9.46 -1.73
CA ARG A 182 -12.77 8.89 -1.02
C ARG A 182 -13.05 8.59 0.46
N PRO A 183 -13.58 9.52 1.28
CA PRO A 183 -14.02 9.20 2.65
C PRO A 183 -15.14 8.16 2.68
N ALA A 184 -16.15 8.27 1.81
CA ALA A 184 -17.26 7.33 1.76
C ALA A 184 -16.79 5.89 1.51
N THR A 185 -15.83 5.72 0.60
CA THR A 185 -15.29 4.42 0.21
C THR A 185 -14.34 3.86 1.27
N GLY A 186 -13.57 4.71 1.95
CA GLY A 186 -12.77 4.30 3.11
C GLY A 186 -13.64 3.85 4.29
N LEU A 187 -14.75 4.52 4.56
CA LEU A 187 -15.73 4.07 5.55
C LEU A 187 -16.37 2.73 5.15
N LEU A 188 -16.73 2.58 3.88
CA LEU A 188 -17.30 1.35 3.34
C LEU A 188 -16.32 0.17 3.45
N ALA A 189 -15.04 0.38 3.14
CA ALA A 189 -14.00 -0.64 3.21
C ALA A 189 -13.71 -1.12 4.64
N ASN A 190 -13.93 -0.24 5.63
CA ASN A 190 -13.81 -0.58 7.05
C ASN A 190 -15.04 -1.31 7.63
N SER A 191 -16.10 -1.50 6.84
CA SER A 191 -17.26 -2.32 7.24
C SER A 191 -16.89 -3.79 7.40
N LYS A 192 -17.53 -4.47 8.36
CA LYS A 192 -17.29 -5.90 8.69
C LYS A 192 -17.47 -6.84 7.49
N TRP A 193 -18.26 -6.43 6.49
CA TRP A 193 -18.56 -7.22 5.30
C TRP A 193 -17.50 -7.08 4.21
N VAL A 194 -16.93 -5.87 4.07
CA VAL A 194 -15.99 -5.54 3.00
C VAL A 194 -14.55 -5.79 3.45
N ARG A 195 -14.23 -5.53 4.73
CA ARG A 195 -12.88 -5.63 5.27
C ARG A 195 -12.20 -6.99 5.02
N PRO A 196 -12.84 -8.15 5.24
CA PRO A 196 -12.21 -9.45 4.95
C PRO A 196 -11.93 -9.70 3.46
N ARG A 197 -12.54 -8.92 2.57
CA ARG A 197 -12.51 -9.06 1.12
C ARG A 197 -12.05 -7.77 0.43
N ILE A 198 -11.29 -6.93 1.12
CA ILE A 198 -10.90 -5.59 0.65
C ILE A 198 -10.15 -5.62 -0.67
N GLN A 199 -9.34 -6.67 -0.92
CA GLN A 199 -8.61 -6.86 -2.18
C GLN A 199 -9.53 -7.05 -3.40
N TYR A 200 -10.68 -7.70 -3.23
CA TYR A 200 -11.67 -7.84 -4.31
C TYR A 200 -12.38 -6.51 -4.57
N PHE A 201 -12.67 -5.75 -3.51
CA PHE A 201 -13.26 -4.43 -3.63
C PHE A 201 -12.33 -3.43 -4.35
N PHE A 202 -11.02 -3.53 -4.10
CA PHE A 202 -10.01 -2.78 -4.86
C PHE A 202 -9.98 -3.19 -6.33
N SER A 203 -10.01 -4.50 -6.63
CA SER A 203 -10.04 -5.01 -8.00
C SER A 203 -11.29 -4.54 -8.77
N PHE A 204 -12.44 -4.51 -8.10
CA PHE A 204 -13.69 -3.96 -8.62
C PHE A 204 -13.56 -2.46 -8.93
N SER A 205 -12.97 -1.68 -8.01
CA SER A 205 -12.79 -0.23 -8.20
C SER A 205 -11.94 0.10 -9.43
N ILE A 206 -10.87 -0.67 -9.66
CA ILE A 206 -9.99 -0.54 -10.83
C ILE A 206 -10.76 -0.88 -12.12
N ALA A 207 -11.48 -2.01 -12.13
CA ALA A 207 -12.25 -2.43 -13.29
C ALA A 207 -13.37 -1.44 -13.62
N PHE A 208 -14.07 -0.93 -12.59
CA PHE A 208 -15.09 0.10 -12.72
C PHE A 208 -14.51 1.38 -13.34
N ASN A 209 -13.33 1.83 -12.88
CA ASN A 209 -12.65 2.97 -13.48
C ASN A 209 -12.30 2.73 -14.95
N GLY A 210 -11.81 1.53 -15.28
CA GLY A 210 -11.52 1.14 -16.67
C GLY A 210 -12.77 1.15 -17.57
N VAL A 211 -13.90 0.66 -17.07
CA VAL A 211 -15.18 0.70 -17.79
C VAL A 211 -15.63 2.15 -18.01
N CYS A 212 -15.50 3.04 -17.02
CA CYS A 212 -15.78 4.46 -17.19
C CYS A 212 -14.96 5.07 -18.36
N HIS A 213 -13.68 4.73 -18.46
CA HIS A 213 -12.82 5.19 -19.57
C HIS A 213 -13.23 4.62 -20.93
N LEU A 214 -13.64 3.35 -20.99
CA LEU A 214 -14.15 2.74 -22.23
C LEU A 214 -15.45 3.40 -22.72
N LEU A 215 -16.25 3.93 -21.80
CA LEU A 215 -17.51 4.62 -22.12
C LEU A 215 -17.33 6.10 -22.47
N CYS A 216 -16.17 6.70 -22.15
CA CYS A 216 -15.87 8.12 -22.45
C CYS A 216 -16.06 8.50 -23.94
N PRO A 217 -15.63 7.70 -24.93
CA PRO A 217 -15.81 8.03 -26.35
C PRO A 217 -17.28 8.21 -26.79
N LEU A 218 -18.24 7.58 -26.09
CA LEU A 218 -19.66 7.72 -26.37
C LEU A 218 -20.21 9.09 -25.93
N ALA A 219 -19.53 9.78 -25.02
CA ALA A 219 -19.88 11.12 -24.61
C ALA A 219 -19.48 12.15 -25.68
N THR A 220 -20.45 12.56 -26.49
CA THR A 220 -20.28 13.57 -27.55
C THR A 220 -20.72 14.97 -27.14
N SER A 221 -21.57 15.09 -26.11
CA SER A 221 -22.09 16.36 -25.60
C SER A 221 -21.39 16.77 -24.30
N TYR A 222 -21.46 18.07 -23.96
CA TYR A 222 -20.95 18.58 -22.69
C TYR A 222 -21.59 17.87 -21.49
N MET A 223 -22.91 17.65 -21.53
CA MET A 223 -23.63 16.87 -20.50
C MET A 223 -23.12 15.42 -20.40
N GLY A 224 -22.79 14.78 -21.53
CA GLY A 224 -22.17 13.47 -21.53
C GLY A 224 -20.81 13.47 -20.82
N LEU A 225 -19.99 14.49 -21.05
CA LEU A 225 -18.69 14.63 -20.37
C LEU A 225 -18.83 14.97 -18.89
N VAL A 226 -19.86 15.73 -18.49
CA VAL A 226 -20.17 15.98 -17.08
C VAL A 226 -20.54 14.68 -16.36
N ILE A 227 -21.41 13.86 -16.95
CA ILE A 227 -21.77 12.54 -16.42
C ILE A 227 -20.53 11.65 -16.31
N TYR A 228 -19.69 11.63 -17.35
CA TYR A 228 -18.41 10.94 -17.32
C TYR A 228 -17.50 11.43 -16.19
N SER A 229 -17.34 12.74 -16.00
CA SER A 229 -16.52 13.32 -14.91
C SER A 229 -17.01 12.91 -13.52
N ILE A 230 -18.33 12.76 -13.33
CA ILE A 230 -18.91 12.29 -12.06
C ILE A 230 -18.51 10.82 -11.81
N PHE A 231 -18.73 9.93 -12.78
CA PHE A 231 -18.37 8.53 -12.63
C PHE A 231 -16.86 8.31 -12.53
N PHE A 232 -16.08 9.08 -13.27
CA PHE A 232 -14.63 9.06 -13.20
C PHE A 232 -14.14 9.55 -11.83
N GLY A 233 -14.66 10.67 -11.30
CA GLY A 233 -14.32 11.16 -9.96
C GLY A 233 -14.65 10.16 -8.86
N LEU A 234 -15.81 9.48 -8.96
CA LEU A 234 -16.21 8.42 -8.04
C LEU A 234 -15.24 7.22 -8.09
N ALA A 235 -14.91 6.75 -9.30
CA ALA A 235 -14.01 5.63 -9.51
C ALA A 235 -12.57 5.95 -9.08
N PHE A 236 -12.10 7.16 -9.38
CA PHE A 236 -10.79 7.66 -8.99
C PHE A 236 -10.66 7.72 -7.46
N GLY A 237 -11.66 8.28 -6.78
CA GLY A 237 -11.70 8.33 -5.32
C GLY A 237 -11.71 6.96 -4.66
N MET A 238 -12.46 6.00 -5.22
CA MET A 238 -12.43 4.59 -4.79
C MET A 238 -11.03 3.99 -4.87
N VAL A 239 -10.37 4.09 -6.03
CA VAL A 239 -9.03 3.53 -6.24
C VAL A 239 -8.01 4.16 -5.29
N CYS A 240 -8.01 5.49 -5.17
CA CYS A 240 -7.05 6.18 -4.32
C CYS A 240 -7.27 5.89 -2.82
N ALA A 241 -8.50 5.73 -2.35
CA ALA A 241 -8.78 5.33 -0.97
C ALA A 241 -8.24 3.91 -0.68
N MET A 242 -8.46 2.98 -1.60
CA MET A 242 -8.14 1.56 -1.41
C MET A 242 -6.66 1.23 -1.60
N LEU A 243 -5.90 2.04 -2.34
CA LEU A 243 -4.49 1.81 -2.64
C LEU A 243 -3.66 1.54 -1.37
N PHE A 244 -3.70 2.45 -0.41
CA PHE A 244 -2.92 2.30 0.83
C PHE A 244 -3.56 1.35 1.85
N GLU A 245 -4.89 1.24 1.87
CA GLU A 245 -5.58 0.32 2.79
C GLU A 245 -5.29 -1.14 2.44
N THR A 246 -5.34 -1.51 1.16
CA THR A 246 -5.01 -2.87 0.69
C THR A 246 -3.54 -3.20 0.91
N LEU A 247 -2.63 -2.25 0.67
CA LEU A 247 -1.21 -2.44 0.95
C LEU A 247 -0.94 -2.67 2.44
N MET A 248 -1.63 -1.92 3.32
CA MET A 248 -1.51 -2.08 4.77
C MET A 248 -2.05 -3.43 5.25
N ASP A 249 -3.17 -3.89 4.69
CA ASP A 249 -3.77 -5.19 5.01
C ASP A 249 -2.86 -6.37 4.58
N LEU A 250 -2.17 -6.21 3.45
CA LEU A 250 -1.32 -7.23 2.84
C LEU A 250 0.04 -7.41 3.52
N VAL A 251 0.67 -6.29 3.90
CA VAL A 251 2.05 -6.26 4.42
C VAL A 251 2.09 -6.09 5.95
N GLY A 252 1.03 -5.54 6.53
CA GLY A 252 0.96 -5.21 7.94
C GLY A 252 1.68 -3.90 8.30
N ALA A 253 1.37 -3.38 9.49
CA ALA A 253 1.81 -2.05 9.92
C ALA A 253 3.33 -1.92 10.12
N SER A 254 4.04 -3.01 10.44
CA SER A 254 5.48 -2.98 10.74
C SER A 254 6.35 -2.76 9.50
N ARG A 255 5.94 -3.31 8.34
CA ARG A 255 6.66 -3.23 7.07
C ARG A 255 6.03 -2.26 6.06
N PHE A 256 4.94 -1.58 6.45
CA PHE A 256 4.17 -0.69 5.58
C PHE A 256 5.01 0.42 4.93
N THR A 257 5.84 1.13 5.71
CA THR A 257 6.65 2.26 5.20
C THR A 257 7.65 1.81 4.12
N SER A 258 8.33 0.68 4.33
CA SER A 258 9.26 0.11 3.34
C SER A 258 8.52 -0.35 2.09
N ALA A 259 7.35 -0.95 2.25
CA ALA A 259 6.52 -1.39 1.12
C ALA A 259 6.00 -0.23 0.27
N VAL A 260 5.53 0.87 0.90
CA VAL A 260 5.14 2.10 0.19
C VAL A 260 6.31 2.63 -0.63
N GLY A 261 7.52 2.72 -0.05
CA GLY A 261 8.71 3.17 -0.76
C GLY A 261 9.01 2.33 -2.00
N LEU A 262 9.03 1.00 -1.87
CA LEU A 262 9.26 0.09 -3.00
C LEU A 262 8.20 0.22 -4.09
N VAL A 263 6.93 0.29 -3.70
CA VAL A 263 5.79 0.43 -4.63
C VAL A 263 5.91 1.75 -5.39
N THR A 264 6.13 2.87 -4.71
CA THR A 264 6.24 4.19 -5.35
C THR A 264 7.38 4.30 -6.36
N ILE A 265 8.55 3.69 -6.08
CA ILE A 265 9.69 3.67 -7.03
C ILE A 265 9.28 2.99 -8.34
N VAL A 266 8.61 1.84 -8.25
CA VAL A 266 8.16 1.09 -9.42
C VAL A 266 7.02 1.81 -10.15
N GLU A 267 6.10 2.42 -9.41
CA GLU A 267 4.99 3.22 -9.96
C GLU A 267 5.49 4.43 -10.75
N CYS A 268 6.54 5.12 -10.29
CA CYS A 268 7.13 6.27 -10.99
C CYS A 268 7.51 5.94 -12.45
N CYS A 269 8.07 4.76 -12.71
CA CYS A 269 8.40 4.35 -14.08
C CYS A 269 7.15 4.26 -14.96
N THR A 270 6.05 3.72 -14.43
CA THR A 270 4.80 3.55 -15.18
C THR A 270 4.06 4.87 -15.41
N ILE A 271 4.03 5.74 -14.40
CA ILE A 271 3.40 7.05 -14.48
C ILE A 271 4.15 7.94 -15.48
N LEU A 272 5.49 7.86 -15.52
CA LEU A 272 6.30 8.59 -16.50
C LEU A 272 6.02 8.13 -17.94
N LEU A 273 5.80 6.83 -18.16
CA LEU A 273 5.58 6.27 -19.49
C LEU A 273 4.13 6.45 -19.99
N GLY A 274 3.14 6.44 -19.10
CA GLY A 274 1.71 6.45 -19.45
C GLY A 274 1.29 7.61 -20.37
N PRO A 275 1.42 8.89 -19.94
CA PRO A 275 1.01 10.03 -20.75
C PRO A 275 1.77 10.19 -22.08
N PRO A 276 3.10 9.99 -22.19
CA PRO A 276 3.80 9.99 -23.48
C PRO A 276 3.30 8.90 -24.45
N ILE A 277 3.00 7.70 -23.96
CA ILE A 277 2.41 6.63 -24.78
C ILE A 277 1.00 7.03 -25.24
N GLY A 278 0.22 7.69 -24.37
CA GLY A 278 -1.09 8.24 -24.72
C GLY A 278 -0.99 9.36 -25.77
N GLY A 279 -0.02 10.27 -25.62
CA GLY A 279 0.24 11.38 -26.54
C GLY A 279 0.63 10.91 -27.94
N THR A 280 1.61 10.00 -28.04
CA THR A 280 2.03 9.45 -29.34
C THR A 280 0.89 8.74 -30.08
N LEU A 281 -0.04 8.15 -29.33
CA LEU A 281 -1.24 7.55 -29.90
C LEU A 281 -2.19 8.59 -30.48
N ILE A 282 -2.40 9.69 -29.77
CA ILE A 282 -3.21 10.82 -30.25
C ILE A 282 -2.57 11.39 -31.52
N ASP A 283 -1.25 11.57 -31.53
CA ASP A 283 -0.53 12.14 -32.67
C ASP A 283 -0.60 11.24 -33.92
N THR A 284 -0.62 9.91 -33.74
CA THR A 284 -0.67 8.95 -34.86
C THR A 284 -2.06 8.80 -35.45
N PHE A 285 -3.09 8.72 -34.59
CA PHE A 285 -4.46 8.44 -35.02
C PHE A 285 -5.31 9.70 -35.22
N GLY A 286 -4.87 10.85 -34.68
CA GLY A 286 -5.57 12.13 -34.76
C GLY A 286 -6.85 12.23 -33.91
N ASP A 287 -7.18 11.21 -33.09
CA ASP A 287 -8.38 11.20 -32.25
C ASP A 287 -8.07 10.68 -30.82
N TYR A 288 -8.47 11.47 -29.83
CA TYR A 288 -8.36 11.17 -28.40
C TYR A 288 -9.16 9.93 -27.97
N LYS A 289 -10.19 9.52 -28.73
CA LYS A 289 -11.00 8.33 -28.39
C LYS A 289 -10.15 7.08 -28.22
N TYR A 290 -9.14 6.88 -29.07
CA TYR A 290 -8.28 5.70 -29.01
C TYR A 290 -7.43 5.67 -27.74
N MET A 291 -7.03 6.84 -27.22
CA MET A 291 -6.33 6.93 -25.93
C MET A 291 -7.23 6.47 -24.79
N PHE A 292 -8.47 6.97 -24.70
CA PHE A 292 -9.42 6.54 -23.66
C PHE A 292 -9.75 5.04 -23.75
N ILE A 293 -9.90 4.50 -24.96
CA ILE A 293 -10.13 3.06 -25.16
C ILE A 293 -8.94 2.24 -24.67
N LYS A 294 -7.69 2.62 -25.01
CA LYS A 294 -6.51 1.91 -24.54
C LYS A 294 -6.35 2.01 -23.02
N CYS A 295 -6.49 3.20 -22.44
CA CYS A 295 -6.43 3.38 -20.99
C CYS A 295 -7.49 2.54 -20.28
N GLY A 296 -8.73 2.55 -20.77
CA GLY A 296 -9.82 1.74 -20.24
C GLY A 296 -9.55 0.24 -20.34
N ALA A 297 -9.07 -0.24 -21.49
CA ALA A 297 -8.74 -1.66 -21.69
C ALA A 297 -7.62 -2.13 -20.75
N VAL A 298 -6.55 -1.34 -20.61
CA VAL A 298 -5.43 -1.64 -19.69
C VAL A 298 -5.91 -1.67 -18.24
N MET A 299 -6.78 -0.74 -17.83
CA MET A 299 -7.35 -0.69 -16.49
C MET A 299 -8.28 -1.87 -16.20
N VAL A 300 -9.16 -2.26 -17.15
CA VAL A 300 -10.00 -3.47 -17.00
C VAL A 300 -9.13 -4.73 -16.93
N LEU A 301 -8.06 -4.81 -17.74
CA LEU A 301 -7.10 -5.92 -17.68
C LEU A 301 -6.40 -5.98 -16.31
N ALA A 302 -5.97 -4.83 -15.76
CA ALA A 302 -5.35 -4.77 -14.44
C ALA A 302 -6.32 -5.20 -13.33
N GLY A 303 -7.57 -4.73 -13.37
CA GLY A 303 -8.60 -5.09 -12.40
C GLY A 303 -8.97 -6.58 -12.45
N THR A 304 -9.12 -7.15 -13.65
CA THR A 304 -9.40 -8.58 -13.83
C THR A 304 -8.21 -9.44 -13.43
N PHE A 305 -6.98 -9.04 -13.76
CA PHE A 305 -5.76 -9.70 -13.31
C PHE A 305 -5.68 -9.75 -11.77
N LEU A 306 -5.87 -8.62 -11.10
CA LEU A 306 -5.88 -8.56 -9.63
C LEU A 306 -7.00 -9.40 -9.04
N PHE A 307 -8.20 -9.39 -9.64
CA PHE A 307 -9.31 -10.22 -9.18
C PHE A 307 -8.98 -11.72 -9.22
N ILE A 308 -8.44 -12.20 -10.34
CA ILE A 308 -8.09 -13.61 -10.55
C ILE A 308 -6.92 -14.00 -9.63
N MET A 309 -5.88 -13.17 -9.55
CA MET A 309 -4.70 -13.49 -8.73
C MET A 309 -5.02 -13.46 -7.24
N ASN A 310 -5.86 -12.53 -6.78
CA ASN A 310 -6.33 -12.51 -5.40
C ASN A 310 -7.21 -13.73 -5.11
N TYR A 311 -8.04 -14.17 -6.06
CA TYR A 311 -8.78 -15.43 -5.93
C TYR A 311 -7.87 -16.64 -5.69
N TYR A 312 -6.80 -16.78 -6.49
CA TYR A 312 -5.82 -17.84 -6.26
C TYR A 312 -5.07 -17.69 -4.92
N ASN A 313 -4.72 -16.46 -4.54
CA ASN A 313 -4.03 -16.18 -3.29
C ASN A 313 -4.89 -16.59 -2.08
N TYR A 314 -6.16 -16.18 -2.02
CA TYR A 314 -7.07 -16.58 -0.94
C TYR A 314 -7.29 -18.09 -0.90
N ARG A 315 -7.40 -18.76 -2.05
CA ARG A 315 -7.56 -20.22 -2.10
C ARG A 315 -6.32 -20.96 -1.61
N MET A 316 -5.13 -20.44 -1.90
CA MET A 316 -3.87 -21.01 -1.41
C MET A 316 -3.69 -20.78 0.09
N LEU A 317 -3.98 -19.58 0.59
CA LEU A 317 -3.97 -19.28 2.02
C LEU A 317 -4.91 -20.22 2.80
N ALA A 318 -6.14 -20.44 2.29
CA ALA A 318 -7.07 -21.38 2.90
C ALA A 318 -6.58 -22.84 2.87
N LYS A 319 -5.79 -23.24 1.87
CA LYS A 319 -5.16 -24.58 1.83
C LYS A 319 -4.02 -24.69 2.84
N GLU A 320 -3.19 -23.65 2.97
CA GLU A 320 -2.08 -23.60 3.91
C GLU A 320 -2.59 -23.60 5.36
N GLU A 321 -3.66 -22.87 5.65
CA GLU A 321 -4.31 -22.85 6.96
C GLU A 321 -4.91 -24.22 7.32
N LYS A 322 -5.59 -24.88 6.38
CA LYS A 322 -6.07 -26.26 6.57
C LYS A 322 -4.94 -27.26 6.82
N LYS A 323 -3.76 -27.08 6.20
CA LYS A 323 -2.59 -27.93 6.46
C LYS A 323 -2.04 -27.69 7.86
N ARG A 324 -1.90 -26.43 8.28
CA ARG A 324 -1.46 -26.08 9.65
C ARG A 324 -2.41 -26.64 10.71
N MET A 325 -3.72 -26.52 10.52
CA MET A 325 -4.71 -27.10 11.44
C MET A 325 -4.61 -28.63 11.53
N LYS A 326 -4.26 -29.31 10.43
CA LYS A 326 -3.99 -30.76 10.43
C LYS A 326 -2.71 -31.10 11.18
N GLU A 327 -1.62 -30.38 10.91
CA GLU A 327 -0.32 -30.58 11.60
C GLU A 327 -0.42 -30.30 13.10
N ASP A 328 -1.17 -29.27 13.52
CA ASP A 328 -1.41 -28.96 14.92
C ASP A 328 -2.34 -29.98 15.59
N GLY A 329 -3.32 -30.51 14.86
CA GLY A 329 -4.15 -31.63 15.31
C GLY A 329 -3.33 -32.90 15.52
N GLU A 330 -2.52 -33.30 14.54
CA GLU A 330 -1.64 -34.47 14.62
C GLU A 330 -0.60 -34.34 15.75
N LYS A 331 -0.11 -33.13 16.05
CA LYS A 331 0.77 -32.89 17.20
C LYS A 331 0.05 -33.07 18.53
N LYS A 332 -1.16 -32.53 18.67
CA LYS A 332 -1.98 -32.70 19.87
C LYS A 332 -2.36 -34.16 20.10
N ASP A 333 -2.78 -34.88 19.05
CA ASP A 333 -3.12 -36.29 19.14
C ASP A 333 -1.90 -37.14 19.54
N ASN A 334 -0.71 -36.82 19.03
CA ASN A 334 0.54 -37.48 19.42
C ASN A 334 0.98 -37.14 20.85
N GLU A 335 0.77 -35.90 21.32
CA GLU A 335 1.00 -35.53 22.71
C GLU A 335 0.04 -36.29 23.64
N ASP A 336 -1.27 -36.26 23.37
CA ASP A 336 -2.29 -36.96 24.16
C ASP A 336 -2.03 -38.48 24.21
N ALA A 337 -1.59 -39.09 23.09
CA ALA A 337 -1.21 -40.50 23.04
C ALA A 337 0.05 -40.80 23.88
N ARG A 338 1.03 -39.89 23.93
CA ARG A 338 2.21 -40.02 24.81
C ARG A 338 1.84 -39.88 26.28
N THR A 339 0.96 -38.94 26.63
CA THR A 339 0.50 -38.73 28.00
C THR A 339 -0.24 -39.96 28.52
N LYS A 340 -1.16 -40.52 27.72
CA LYS A 340 -1.88 -41.76 28.06
C LYS A 340 -0.94 -42.95 28.24
N LYS A 341 0.05 -43.14 27.36
CA LYS A 341 1.07 -44.19 27.53
C LYS A 341 1.93 -43.99 28.77
N GLY A 342 2.22 -42.73 29.13
CA GLY A 342 2.90 -42.40 30.38
C GLY A 342 2.10 -42.80 31.61
N GLU A 343 0.81 -42.46 31.64
CA GLU A 343 -0.10 -42.84 32.73
C GLU A 343 -0.30 -44.36 32.85
N GLU A 344 -0.41 -45.08 31.72
CA GLU A 344 -0.48 -46.54 31.71
C GLU A 344 0.80 -47.19 32.25
N ASN A 345 1.97 -46.67 31.88
CA ASN A 345 3.25 -47.15 32.40
C ASN A 345 3.40 -46.89 33.90
N VAL A 346 2.97 -45.73 34.41
CA VAL A 346 2.99 -45.42 35.85
C VAL A 346 2.07 -46.39 36.61
N LYS A 347 0.85 -46.62 36.12
CA LYS A 347 -0.08 -47.59 36.73
C LYS A 347 0.44 -49.03 36.68
N ALA A 348 1.19 -49.40 35.64
CA ALA A 348 1.82 -50.71 35.54
C ALA A 348 2.96 -50.88 36.56
N VAL A 349 3.74 -49.82 36.80
CA VAL A 349 4.80 -49.83 37.82
C VAL A 349 4.23 -49.89 39.24
N GLU A 350 3.19 -49.11 39.54
CA GLU A 350 2.48 -49.17 40.84
C GLU A 350 1.93 -50.57 41.12
N LYS A 351 1.30 -51.23 40.14
CA LYS A 351 0.83 -52.61 40.29
C LYS A 351 1.95 -53.62 40.56
N ILE A 352 3.15 -53.42 40.01
CA ILE A 352 4.29 -54.31 40.26
C ILE A 352 4.85 -54.08 41.68
N GLN A 353 4.79 -52.85 42.18
CA GLN A 353 5.17 -52.51 43.55
C GLN A 353 4.20 -53.09 44.59
N ASP A 354 2.88 -53.01 44.37
CA ASP A 354 1.86 -53.60 45.24
C ASP A 354 1.95 -55.15 45.31
N VAL A 355 2.35 -55.80 44.21
CA VAL A 355 2.54 -57.26 44.16
C VAL A 355 3.80 -57.69 44.91
N ASN A 356 4.84 -56.86 44.95
CA ASN A 356 6.06 -57.15 45.71
C ASN A 356 5.89 -56.92 47.23
N GLU A 357 4.95 -56.10 47.67
CA GLU A 357 4.63 -55.91 49.10
C GLU A 357 3.69 -56.98 49.68
N THR A 358 3.05 -57.81 48.85
CA THR A 358 2.08 -58.83 49.29
C THR A 358 2.61 -60.28 49.29
N ALA A 359 3.89 -60.51 49.02
CA ALA A 359 4.50 -61.83 49.15
C ALA A 359 4.80 -62.16 50.63
N PRO A 360 4.24 -63.24 51.22
CA PRO A 360 4.47 -63.56 52.62
C PRO A 360 5.88 -64.14 52.82
N LEU A 361 6.64 -63.51 53.72
CA LEU A 361 7.86 -64.04 54.32
C LEU A 361 7.54 -65.38 55.00
N LYS A 362 8.01 -66.49 54.42
CA LYS A 362 8.15 -67.76 55.16
C LYS A 362 9.40 -67.67 56.02
N ASN A 363 9.20 -67.66 57.32
CA ASN A 363 10.24 -67.84 58.34
C ASN A 363 10.82 -69.26 58.23
N ASP A 364 12.13 -69.34 58.03
CA ASP A 364 12.93 -70.49 58.45
C ASP A 364 13.97 -69.99 59.47
N GLU A 365 13.59 -70.08 60.75
CA GLU A 365 14.56 -70.13 61.84
C GLU A 365 15.05 -71.58 61.96
N ASN A 366 16.35 -71.82 61.73
CA ASN A 366 17.17 -72.67 62.59
C ASN A 366 18.64 -72.74 62.11
N GLY A 367 19.55 -72.40 63.02
CA GLY A 367 20.75 -73.22 63.22
C GLY A 367 22.12 -72.58 62.96
N LEU A 368 22.82 -72.36 64.09
CA LEU A 368 24.28 -72.48 64.28
C LEU A 368 25.19 -71.41 63.65
N LYS A 369 25.72 -70.49 64.45
CA LYS A 369 26.93 -70.61 65.32
C LYS A 369 28.27 -70.44 64.56
N ASN A 370 29.02 -69.47 65.08
CA ASN A 370 30.47 -69.41 65.30
C ASN A 370 31.40 -68.89 64.18
N GLY A 371 32.34 -68.04 64.64
CA GLY A 371 33.70 -67.89 64.09
C GLY A 371 33.87 -66.66 63.22
N ALA A 372 34.20 -65.48 63.76
CA ALA A 372 35.54 -65.03 64.15
C ALA A 372 36.46 -64.64 62.97
N ASN A 373 37.08 -63.48 63.16
CA ASN A 373 38.32 -62.96 62.58
C ASN A 373 38.28 -62.15 61.26
N LEU A 374 38.34 -60.83 61.46
CA LEU A 374 39.33 -59.89 60.88
C LEU A 374 40.67 -60.55 60.50
N PRO A 375 41.46 -60.05 59.51
CA PRO A 375 41.86 -58.64 59.50
C PRO A 375 42.06 -57.95 58.13
N THR A 376 42.15 -56.63 58.29
CA THR A 376 42.74 -55.54 57.49
C THR A 376 43.84 -55.86 56.46
N GLU A 377 43.66 -55.23 55.27
CA GLU A 377 44.63 -54.44 54.47
C GLU A 377 45.93 -55.08 53.95
N PRO A 378 46.61 -54.49 52.93
CA PRO A 378 46.59 -53.10 52.45
C PRO A 378 45.97 -52.83 51.08
#